data_AF-A0A1Z7ZX07-F1
#
_entry.id   AF-A0A1Z7ZX07-F1
#
_cell.length_a   1.000
_cell.length_b   1.000
_cell.length_c   1.000
_cell.angle_alpha   90.00
_cell.angle_beta   90.00
_cell.angle_gamma   90.00
#
_symmetry.space_group_name_H-M   'P 1'
#
loop_
_entity.id
_entity.type
_entity.pdbx_description
1 polymer ?
#
loop_
_entity_poly.entity_id
_entity_poly.type
_entity_poly.pdbx_seq_one_letter_code
_entity_poly.pdbx_strand_id
1 'polypeptide(L)' 'MSRPKLEVADVFRTAGQTYRNEHVGHLGLAQHKVMSAIEHCRTRVLGGHLLHCPSCNHDQIAYNSCLMGTFFNGE' A
#
# COMPACT_ATOMS: atom_id res chain seq x y z
N MET A 1 13.34 -9.99 11.74
CA MET A 1 13.07 -8.57 12.03
C MET A 1 11.59 -8.43 12.34
N SER A 2 11.23 -7.82 13.48
CA SER A 2 9.82 -7.53 13.80
C SER A 2 9.31 -6.43 12.88
N ARG A 3 8.14 -6.64 12.25
CA ARG A 3 7.51 -5.60 11.42
C ARG A 3 7.17 -4.39 12.31
N PRO A 4 7.44 -3.15 11.87
CA PRO A 4 7.03 -1.96 12.60
C PRO A 4 5.53 -2.00 12.93
N LYS A 5 5.13 -1.53 14.12
CA LYS A 5 3.71 -1.46 14.50
C LYS A 5 2.93 -0.44 13.67
N LEU A 6 3.62 0.53 13.07
CA LEU A 6 3.06 1.60 12.25
C LEU A 6 3.85 1.69 10.95
N GLU A 7 3.14 1.68 9.83
CA GLU A 7 3.70 1.89 8.50
C GLU A 7 3.22 3.23 7.92
N VAL A 8 3.97 3.76 6.96
CA VAL A 8 3.58 4.98 6.23
C VAL A 8 2.19 4.81 5.61
N ALA A 9 1.86 3.61 5.14
CA ALA A 9 0.55 3.29 4.58
C ALA A 9 -0.61 3.52 5.57
N ASP A 10 -0.39 3.36 6.87
CA ASP A 10 -1.40 3.61 7.89
C ASP A 10 -1.72 5.10 8.00
N VAL A 11 -0.70 5.97 7.89
CA VAL A 11 -0.90 7.43 7.85
C VAL A 11 -1.75 7.83 6.65
N PHE A 12 -1.46 7.30 5.46
CA PHE A 12 -2.24 7.61 4.27
C PHE A 12 -3.68 7.07 4.36
N ARG A 13 -3.91 5.89 4.93
CA ARG A 13 -5.27 5.37 5.14
C ARG A 13 -6.09 6.23 6.10
N THR A 14 -5.47 6.75 7.15
CA THR A 14 -6.15 7.58 8.15
C THR A 14 -6.35 9.03 7.70
N ALA A 15 -5.34 9.65 7.08
CA ALA A 15 -5.33 11.09 6.81
C ALA A 15 -5.28 11.45 5.32
N GLY A 16 -5.02 10.49 4.42
CA GLY A 16 -4.78 10.74 3.00
C GLY A 16 -5.95 11.38 2.27
N GLN A 17 -7.20 11.00 2.61
CA GLN A 17 -8.37 11.61 1.99
C GLN A 17 -8.57 13.07 2.43
N THR A 18 -8.42 13.36 3.73
CA THR A 18 -8.49 14.72 4.25
C THR A 18 -7.42 15.60 3.60
N TYR A 19 -6.19 15.10 3.52
CA TYR A 19 -5.09 15.81 2.87
C TYR A 19 -5.39 16.12 1.39
N ARG A 20 -5.93 15.15 0.63
CA ARG A 20 -6.34 15.37 -0.77
C ARG A 20 -7.41 16.45 -0.90
N ASN A 21 -8.39 16.47 0.00
CA ASN A 21 -9.49 17.43 -0.01
C ASN A 21 -9.00 18.85 0.33
N GLU A 22 -8.07 18.98 1.27
CA GLU A 22 -7.50 20.27 1.67
C GLU A 22 -6.56 20.86 0.59
N HIS A 23 -5.93 20.00 -0.22
CA HIS A 23 -4.93 20.38 -1.22
C HIS A 23 -5.44 20.21 -2.67
N VAL A 24 -6.75 20.33 -2.88
CA VAL A 24 -7.35 20.26 -4.22
C VAL A 24 -6.71 21.30 -5.14
N GLY A 25 -6.32 20.89 -6.34
CA GLY A 25 -5.64 21.74 -7.32
C GLY A 25 -4.13 21.91 -7.12
N HIS A 26 -3.60 21.52 -5.94
CA HIS A 26 -2.15 21.53 -5.67
C HIS A 26 -1.50 20.16 -5.87
N LEU A 27 -2.29 19.09 -5.93
CA LEU A 27 -1.81 17.74 -6.14
C LEU A 27 -1.88 17.35 -7.62
N GLY A 28 -0.74 17.01 -8.19
CA GLY A 28 -0.62 16.49 -9.54
C GLY A 28 -0.95 15.00 -9.63
N LEU A 29 -1.20 14.50 -10.85
CA LEU A 29 -1.52 13.09 -11.10
C LEU A 29 -0.48 12.12 -10.52
N ALA A 30 0.81 12.46 -10.62
CA ALA A 30 1.88 11.63 -10.08
C ALA A 30 1.79 11.49 -8.54
N GLN A 31 1.48 12.59 -7.83
CA GLN A 31 1.29 12.56 -6.39
C GLN A 31 0.09 11.69 -6.02
N HIS A 32 -1.05 11.87 -6.70
CA HIS A 32 -2.23 11.02 -6.50
C HIS A 32 -1.92 9.52 -6.71
N LYS A 33 -1.18 9.17 -7.77
CA LYS A 33 -0.77 7.77 -8.02
C LYS A 33 0.09 7.22 -6.88
N VAL A 34 1.04 8.00 -6.38
CA VAL A 34 1.89 7.60 -5.25
C VAL A 34 1.06 7.40 -3.98
N MET A 35 0.15 8.34 -3.66
CA MET A 35 -0.73 8.22 -2.51
C MET A 35 -1.55 6.93 -2.57
N SER A 36 -2.22 6.67 -3.71
CA SER A 36 -3.02 5.46 -3.91
C SER A 36 -2.18 4.19 -3.83
N ALA A 37 -0.98 4.17 -4.41
CA ALA A 37 -0.10 3.00 -4.34
C ALA A 37 0.36 2.70 -2.91
N ILE A 38 0.60 3.74 -2.10
CA ILE A 38 0.97 3.59 -0.69
C ILE A 38 -0.23 3.08 0.14
N GLU A 39 -1.44 3.58 -0.10
CA GLU A 39 -2.66 3.12 0.60
C GLU A 39 -2.91 1.61 0.38
N HIS A 40 -2.69 1.11 -0.84
CA HIS A 40 -2.87 -0.29 -1.20
C HIS A 40 -1.66 -1.19 -0.90
N CYS A 41 -0.54 -0.60 -0.52
CA CYS A 41 0.70 -1.31 -0.22
C CYS A 41 0.50 -2.34 0.90
N ARG A 42 0.98 -3.57 0.70
CA ARG A 42 0.87 -4.70 1.65
C ARG A 42 -0.56 -5.03 2.04
N THR A 43 -1.51 -4.86 1.11
CA THR A 43 -2.89 -5.31 1.26
C THR A 43 -3.21 -6.39 0.25
N ARG A 44 -4.34 -7.08 0.43
CA ARG A 44 -4.85 -8.05 -0.55
C ARG A 44 -5.09 -7.45 -1.95
N VAL A 45 -5.23 -6.13 -2.06
CA VAL A 45 -5.50 -5.45 -3.34
C VAL A 45 -4.37 -5.67 -4.34
N LEU A 46 -3.12 -5.72 -3.87
CA LEU A 46 -1.95 -5.96 -4.72
C LEU A 46 -1.57 -7.45 -4.82
N GLY A 47 -2.38 -8.35 -4.25
CA GLY A 47 -2.05 -9.76 -4.12
C GLY A 47 -0.99 -10.05 -3.04
N GLY A 48 -0.63 -11.33 -2.91
CA GLY A 48 0.34 -11.78 -1.93
C GLY A 48 0.73 -13.25 -2.11
N HIS A 49 1.59 -13.72 -1.22
CA HIS A 49 2.20 -15.04 -1.24
C HIS A 49 2.06 -15.71 0.13
N LEU A 50 1.96 -17.04 0.13
CA LEU A 50 2.11 -17.85 1.34
C LEU A 50 3.58 -18.24 1.48
N LEU A 51 4.23 -17.73 2.52
CA LEU A 51 5.60 -18.08 2.89
C LEU A 51 5.55 -19.27 3.83
N HIS A 52 6.09 -20.41 3.39
CA HIS A 52 6.21 -21.61 4.21
C HIS A 52 7.65 -21.77 4.70
N CYS A 53 7.84 -21.95 6.01
CA CYS A 53 9.14 -22.28 6.59
C CYS A 53 9.26 -23.80 6.80
N PRO A 54 10.10 -24.52 6.02
CA PRO A 54 10.20 -25.97 6.13
C PRO A 54 10.87 -26.43 7.44
N SER A 55 11.62 -25.56 8.13
CA SER A 55 12.32 -25.92 9.37
C SER A 55 11.42 -25.91 10.60
N CYS A 56 10.35 -25.11 10.62
CA CYS A 56 9.45 -24.98 11.77
C CYS A 56 7.96 -25.15 11.41
N ASN A 57 7.67 -25.52 10.15
CA ASN A 57 6.32 -25.72 9.61
C ASN A 57 5.38 -24.52 9.82
N HIS A 58 5.95 -23.31 9.82
CA HIS A 58 5.19 -22.07 10.00
C HIS A 58 4.82 -21.46 8.65
N ASP A 59 3.54 -21.12 8.51
CA ASP A 59 3.01 -20.41 7.36
C ASP A 59 2.76 -18.94 7.70
N GLN A 60 3.22 -18.05 6.82
CA GLN A 60 2.99 -16.61 6.92
C GLN A 60 2.45 -16.09 5.60
N ILE A 61 1.33 -15.36 5.66
CA ILE A 61 0.82 -14.61 4.51
C ILE A 61 1.61 -13.31 4.40
N ALA A 62 2.21 -13.06 3.25
CA ALA A 62 2.89 -11.82 2.92
C ALA A 62 2.22 -11.15 1.71
N TYR A 63 1.77 -9.90 1.87
CA TYR A 63 1.21 -9.13 0.76
C TYR A 63 2.30 -8.35 0.02
N ASN A 64 2.06 -8.10 -1.26
CA ASN A 64 3.00 -7.43 -2.15
C ASN A 64 3.27 -5.99 -1.70
N SER A 65 4.51 -5.55 -1.93
CA SER A 65 4.91 -4.16 -1.72
C SER A 65 4.22 -3.22 -2.70
N CYS A 66 4.44 -1.92 -2.51
CA CYS A 66 3.80 -0.91 -3.32
C CYS A 66 4.28 -1.06 -4.77
N LEU A 67 3.37 -0.98 -5.72
CA LEU A 67 3.67 -1.10 -7.13
C LEU A 67 3.41 0.26 -7.78
N MET A 68 4.41 0.79 -8.50
CA MET A 68 4.25 1.99 -9.33
C MET A 68 3.90 1.53 -10.75
N GLY A 69 2.65 1.13 -10.91
CA GLY A 69 2.04 0.80 -12.19
C GLY A 69 0.86 1.70 -12.47
N THR A 70 0.25 1.55 -13.65
CA THR A 70 -1.01 2.20 -14.01
C THR A 70 -2.17 1.59 -13.23
N PHE A 71 -2.21 1.76 -11.91
CA PHE A 71 -3.26 1.18 -11.04
C PHE A 71 -4.65 1.75 -11.28
N PHE A 72 -4.76 2.82 -12.07
CA PHE A 72 -6.01 3.31 -12.66
C PHE A 72 -5.72 3.94 -14.02
N ASN A 73 -5.78 3.15 -15.10
CA ASN A 73 -6.46 3.60 -16.30
C ASN A 73 -7.66 2.67 -16.41
N GLY A 74 -8.84 3.15 -16.05
CA GLY A 74 -10.08 2.56 -16.53
C GLY A 74 -10.24 2.91 -18.01
N GLU A 75 -9.38 2.33 -18.83
CA GLU A 75 -9.51 2.19 -20.29
C GLU A 75 -9.32 0.72 -20.62
#